data_AF-A0A7C0ZKV0-F1
#
_entry.id   AF-A0A7C0ZKV0-F1
#
_cell.length_a   1.000
_cell.length_b   1.000
_cell.length_c   1.000
_cell.angle_alpha   90.00
_cell.angle_beta   90.00
_cell.angle_gamma   90.00
#
_symmetry.space_group_name_H-M   'P 1'
#
loop_
_entity.id
_entity.type
_entity.pdbx_description
1 polymer ?
#
loop_
_entity_poly.entity_id
_entity_poly.type
_entity_poly.pdbx_seq_one_letter_code
_entity_poly.pdbx_strand_id
1 'polypeptide(L)'
;MSCAKGQTLAFFCLAWVAAGLLFVFPSPVQAGEEYSFKVEEFEKKSFEWGGYAELKWEHMNLNQGSAFEILNLAGKSKSTLDRLSGTLQIDGSYLNGITSLNWTLQASGQQDDLDWYDRADIFEAYASLKPTPQFTVSLGKKSYKWGKGYAWNPVGFLNRPKDLNDPEEALEGYITFELDLVKSFAGELQTLALTTVILPVWDEINDDFGQINNVNLAVKLYLLYKDTDIDLICY
;
A
#
# COMPACT_ATOMS: atom_id res chain seq x y z
N MET A 1 43.76 2.56 -30.76
CA MET A 1 42.93 3.77 -30.99
C MET A 1 41.56 3.48 -30.41
N SER A 2 41.33 3.69 -29.11
CA SER A 2 40.92 4.95 -28.45
C SER A 2 39.45 5.33 -28.73
N CYS A 3 38.50 4.71 -28.01
CA CYS A 3 37.14 5.24 -27.87
C CYS A 3 36.41 4.61 -26.65
N ALA A 4 36.90 4.84 -25.42
CA ALA A 4 36.20 4.38 -24.21
C ALA A 4 36.61 5.15 -22.94
N LYS A 5 37.00 6.43 -23.06
CA LYS A 5 37.42 7.27 -21.91
C LYS A 5 36.58 8.54 -21.71
N GLY A 6 35.57 8.77 -22.54
CA GLY A 6 34.80 10.03 -22.55
C GLY A 6 33.49 10.03 -21.74
N GLN A 7 32.91 8.87 -21.43
CA GLN A 7 31.57 8.82 -20.82
C GLN A 7 31.59 8.68 -19.29
N THR A 8 32.64 8.13 -18.70
CA THR A 8 32.75 7.96 -17.24
C THR A 8 33.08 9.26 -16.50
N LEU A 9 33.69 10.25 -17.17
CA LEU A 9 33.98 11.56 -16.57
C LEU A 9 32.75 12.47 -16.46
N ALA A 10 31.78 12.35 -17.37
CA ALA A 10 30.61 13.23 -17.40
C ALA A 10 29.63 12.94 -16.24
N PHE A 11 29.46 11.67 -15.87
CA PHE A 11 28.62 11.27 -14.74
C PHE A 11 29.24 11.63 -13.38
N PHE A 12 30.57 11.54 -13.25
CA PHE A 12 31.26 12.01 -12.05
C PHE A 12 31.20 13.55 -11.91
N CYS A 13 31.26 14.31 -13.00
CA CYS A 13 31.13 15.77 -12.92
C CYS A 13 29.71 16.23 -12.56
N LEU A 14 28.64 15.56 -13.02
CA LEU A 14 27.26 15.96 -12.67
C LEU A 14 26.91 15.65 -11.20
N ALA A 15 27.40 14.54 -10.65
CA ALA A 15 27.21 14.19 -9.25
C ALA A 15 27.90 15.18 -8.29
N TRP A 16 29.06 15.72 -8.67
CA TRP A 16 29.76 16.74 -7.88
C TRP A 16 29.12 18.13 -7.95
N VAL A 17 28.45 18.48 -9.05
CA VAL A 17 27.72 19.76 -9.17
C VAL A 17 26.44 19.75 -8.31
N ALA A 18 25.73 18.63 -8.24
CA ALA A 18 24.56 18.49 -7.36
C ALA A 18 24.95 18.46 -5.86
N ALA A 19 26.07 17.82 -5.51
CA ALA A 19 26.61 17.84 -4.14
C ALA A 19 27.17 19.22 -3.73
N GLY A 20 27.71 19.99 -4.68
CA GLY A 20 28.21 21.35 -4.43
C GLY A 20 27.09 22.39 -4.20
N LEU A 21 25.93 22.22 -4.83
CA LEU A 21 24.77 23.11 -4.66
C LEU A 21 24.10 22.98 -3.28
N LEU A 22 24.28 21.85 -2.60
CA LEU A 22 23.80 21.62 -1.22
C LEU A 22 24.69 22.24 -0.13
N PHE A 23 25.89 22.72 -0.46
CA PHE A 23 26.86 23.23 0.53
C PHE A 23 27.04 24.77 0.56
N VAL A 24 26.38 25.54 -0.31
CA VAL A 24 26.69 26.98 -0.49
C VAL A 24 25.66 27.95 0.13
N PHE A 25 24.57 27.46 0.74
CA PHE A 25 23.63 28.33 1.47
C PHE A 25 23.36 27.86 2.90
N PRO A 26 24.26 28.12 3.87
CA PRO A 26 23.87 28.11 5.26
C PRO A 26 23.05 29.38 5.54
N SER A 27 21.73 29.32 5.36
CA SER A 27 20.84 30.31 5.97
C SER A 27 20.95 30.15 7.49
N PRO A 28 21.21 31.23 8.27
CA PRO A 28 21.12 31.14 9.72
C PRO A 28 19.67 30.88 10.09
N VAL A 29 19.34 29.63 10.42
CA VAL A 29 18.08 29.27 11.06
C VAL A 29 18.14 29.82 12.47
N GLN A 30 17.52 30.98 12.67
CA GLN A 30 17.34 31.58 13.97
C GLN A 30 16.26 30.76 14.69
N ALA A 31 16.68 29.73 15.43
CA ALA A 31 15.79 28.92 16.27
C ALA A 31 15.38 29.74 17.50
N GLY A 32 14.32 30.51 17.33
CA GLY A 32 13.64 31.27 18.37
C GLY A 32 12.14 31.30 18.08
N GLU A 33 11.55 30.13 17.86
CA GLU A 33 10.09 30.02 17.79
C GLU A 33 9.55 30.09 19.21
N GLU A 34 8.94 31.23 19.55
CA GLU A 34 8.03 31.32 20.69
C GLU A 34 6.96 30.25 20.51
N TYR A 35 6.86 29.34 21.47
CA TYR A 35 5.88 28.27 21.47
C TYR A 35 4.48 28.89 21.48
N SER A 36 3.88 28.97 20.29
CA SER A 36 2.54 29.49 20.05
C SER A 36 1.64 28.31 19.76
N PHE A 37 0.70 28.04 20.67
CA PHE A 37 -0.32 27.03 20.47
C PHE A 37 -1.25 27.48 19.33
N LYS A 38 -1.04 26.97 18.11
CA LYS A 38 -1.88 27.26 16.95
C LYS A 38 -3.09 26.34 16.96
N VAL A 39 -4.26 26.91 17.26
CA VAL A 39 -5.55 26.19 17.29
C VAL A 39 -5.87 25.53 15.94
N GLU A 40 -5.34 26.08 14.85
CA GLU A 40 -5.42 25.56 13.47
C GLU A 40 -4.80 24.16 13.30
N GLU A 41 -3.88 23.74 14.17
CA GLU A 41 -3.29 22.40 14.16
C GLU A 41 -4.27 21.31 14.64
N PHE A 42 -5.33 21.70 15.35
CA PHE A 42 -6.36 20.81 15.88
C PHE A 42 -7.65 20.79 15.04
N GLU A 43 -7.73 21.64 14.00
CA GLU A 43 -8.83 21.56 13.03
C GLU A 43 -8.61 20.39 12.08
N LYS A 44 -9.65 19.61 11.87
CA LYS A 44 -9.59 18.44 10.98
C LYS A 44 -9.29 18.91 9.56
N LYS A 45 -8.07 18.63 9.08
CA LYS A 45 -7.65 18.99 7.73
C LYS A 45 -8.58 18.33 6.72
N SER A 46 -9.11 19.13 5.81
CA SER A 46 -10.01 18.65 4.76
C SER A 46 -9.25 17.86 3.69
N PHE A 47 -7.93 17.96 3.64
CA PHE A 47 -7.08 17.24 2.71
C PHE A 47 -5.81 16.77 3.41
N GLU A 48 -5.49 15.50 3.24
CA GLU A 48 -4.26 14.87 3.72
C GLU A 48 -3.67 14.06 2.56
N TRP A 49 -2.35 14.05 2.45
CA TRP A 49 -1.66 13.26 1.45
C TRP A 49 -0.33 12.78 2.00
N GLY A 50 0.14 11.68 1.45
CA GLY A 50 1.34 10.99 1.86
C GLY A 50 1.89 10.17 0.71
N GLY A 51 2.84 9.31 1.04
CA GLY A 51 3.48 8.44 0.09
C GLY A 51 4.95 8.23 0.42
N TYR A 52 5.61 7.46 -0.43
CA TYR A 52 7.03 7.21 -0.34
C TYR A 52 7.63 7.01 -1.72
N ALA A 53 8.93 7.24 -1.81
CA ALA A 53 9.73 6.84 -2.95
C ALA A 53 10.88 5.97 -2.44
N GLU A 54 11.11 4.83 -3.08
CA GLU A 54 12.16 3.89 -2.74
C GLU A 54 13.01 3.61 -3.99
N LEU A 55 14.32 3.52 -3.81
CA LEU A 55 15.27 3.06 -4.82
C LEU A 55 16.21 2.05 -4.15
N LYS A 56 16.25 0.82 -4.68
CA LYS A 56 17.10 -0.25 -4.17
C LYS A 56 18.06 -0.74 -5.24
N TRP A 57 19.32 -0.89 -4.87
CA TRP A 57 20.31 -1.64 -5.65
C TRP A 57 20.74 -2.84 -4.84
N GLU A 58 20.60 -4.03 -5.42
CA GLU A 58 20.82 -5.31 -4.76
C GLU A 58 21.84 -6.11 -5.57
N HIS A 59 22.84 -6.66 -4.87
CA HIS A 59 23.80 -7.63 -5.40
C HIS A 59 23.63 -8.94 -4.64
N MET A 60 23.17 -9.99 -5.32
CA MET A 60 22.86 -11.29 -4.71
C MET A 60 23.83 -12.37 -5.18
N ASN A 61 24.39 -13.11 -4.23
CA ASN A 61 25.12 -14.35 -4.50
C ASN A 61 24.16 -15.53 -4.41
N LEU A 62 24.00 -16.27 -5.50
CA LEU A 62 23.00 -17.34 -5.60
C LEU A 62 23.58 -18.70 -5.21
N ASN A 63 22.80 -19.48 -4.46
CA ASN A 63 23.14 -20.85 -4.14
C ASN A 63 22.85 -21.77 -5.34
N GLN A 64 23.86 -21.95 -6.19
CA GLN A 64 23.78 -22.72 -7.43
C GLN A 64 23.37 -24.18 -7.18
N GLY A 65 22.45 -24.69 -8.00
CA GLY A 65 21.94 -26.06 -7.89
C GLY A 65 20.91 -26.26 -6.79
N SER A 66 20.50 -25.20 -6.08
CA SER A 66 19.39 -25.26 -5.12
C SER A 66 18.04 -25.32 -5.84
N ALA A 67 17.03 -25.91 -5.20
CA ALA A 67 15.68 -25.99 -5.76
C ALA A 67 15.11 -24.60 -6.09
N PHE A 68 15.35 -23.59 -5.24
CA PHE A 68 14.87 -22.23 -5.46
C PHE A 68 15.54 -21.52 -6.63
N GLU A 69 16.85 -21.72 -6.86
CA GLU A 69 17.51 -21.18 -8.05
C GLU A 69 16.89 -21.76 -9.33
N ILE A 70 16.70 -23.08 -9.38
CA ILE A 70 16.15 -23.77 -10.55
C ILE A 70 14.72 -23.33 -10.85
N LEU A 71 13.87 -23.23 -9.81
CA LEU A 71 12.46 -22.84 -9.93
C LEU A 71 12.30 -21.36 -10.30
N ASN A 72 13.02 -20.46 -9.63
CA ASN A 72 12.87 -19.02 -9.82
C ASN A 72 13.55 -18.52 -11.10
N LEU A 73 14.65 -19.16 -11.55
CA LEU A 73 15.38 -18.76 -12.76
C LEU A 73 14.98 -19.56 -14.01
N ALA A 74 14.01 -20.48 -13.90
CA ALA A 74 13.55 -21.33 -14.99
C ALA A 74 14.71 -21.98 -15.78
N GLY A 75 15.75 -22.44 -15.08
CA GLY A 75 16.94 -23.08 -15.66
C GLY A 75 18.02 -22.13 -16.21
N LYS A 76 17.86 -20.80 -16.13
CA LYS A 76 18.91 -19.82 -16.43
C LYS A 76 19.91 -19.73 -15.26
N SER A 77 20.74 -20.76 -15.08
CA SER A 77 21.66 -20.81 -13.94
C SER A 77 22.65 -19.64 -13.94
N LYS A 78 22.77 -18.96 -12.80
CA LYS A 78 23.66 -17.83 -12.57
C LYS A 78 24.28 -17.91 -11.17
N SER A 79 25.53 -17.49 -11.04
CA SER A 79 26.21 -17.36 -9.74
C SER A 79 25.80 -16.11 -8.98
N THR A 80 25.44 -15.05 -9.70
CA THR A 80 25.12 -13.73 -9.17
C THR A 80 23.93 -13.13 -9.88
N LEU A 81 23.21 -12.25 -9.20
CA LEU A 81 22.12 -11.46 -9.75
C LEU A 81 22.24 -10.03 -9.23
N ASP A 82 22.40 -9.08 -10.14
CA ASP A 82 22.29 -7.67 -9.85
C ASP A 82 20.89 -7.18 -10.20
N ARG A 83 20.31 -6.36 -9.32
CA ARG A 83 18.96 -5.82 -9.45
C ARG A 83 18.91 -4.36 -9.04
N LEU A 84 18.25 -3.55 -9.85
CA LEU A 84 17.87 -2.19 -9.54
C LEU A 84 16.34 -2.11 -9.53
N SER A 85 15.74 -1.72 -8.41
CA SER A 85 14.30 -1.49 -8.32
C SER A 85 14.00 -0.10 -7.80
N GLY A 86 12.87 0.45 -8.25
CA GLY A 86 12.34 1.71 -7.78
C GLY A 86 10.82 1.62 -7.61
N THR A 87 10.31 2.22 -6.54
CA THR A 87 8.88 2.26 -6.23
C THR A 87 8.50 3.68 -5.83
N LEU A 88 7.38 4.16 -6.35
CA LEU A 88 6.76 5.42 -5.99
C LEU A 88 5.31 5.14 -5.60
N GLN A 89 4.94 5.49 -4.37
CA GLN A 89 3.57 5.47 -3.90
C GLN A 89 3.13 6.88 -3.52
N ILE A 90 1.91 7.21 -3.90
CA ILE A 90 1.24 8.45 -3.47
C ILE A 90 -0.14 8.06 -2.97
N ASP A 91 -0.44 8.48 -1.75
CA ASP A 91 -1.75 8.28 -1.12
C ASP A 91 -2.33 9.60 -0.63
N GLY A 92 -3.64 9.60 -0.41
CA GLY A 92 -4.28 10.76 0.16
C GLY A 92 -5.75 10.56 0.42
N SER A 93 -6.29 11.52 1.16
CA SER A 93 -7.70 11.60 1.48
C SER A 93 -8.20 13.03 1.41
N TYR A 94 -9.45 13.18 1.01
CA TYR A 94 -10.17 14.43 1.04
C TYR A 94 -11.46 14.23 1.82
N LEU A 95 -11.71 15.08 2.80
CA LEU A 95 -12.89 15.07 3.64
C LEU A 95 -13.69 16.35 3.44
N ASN A 96 -14.98 16.18 3.18
CA ASN A 96 -15.93 17.28 3.13
C ASN A 96 -17.26 16.87 3.79
N GLY A 97 -17.50 17.38 5.00
CA GLY A 97 -18.70 17.07 5.79
C GLY A 97 -18.81 15.57 6.12
N ILE A 98 -19.83 14.92 5.56
CA ILE A 98 -20.06 13.48 5.71
C ILE A 98 -19.37 12.63 4.65
N THR A 99 -18.73 13.23 3.65
CA THR A 99 -18.12 12.53 2.53
C THR A 99 -16.61 12.48 2.69
N SER A 100 -16.00 11.33 2.42
CA SER A 100 -14.56 11.23 2.19
C SER A 100 -14.25 10.56 0.86
N LEU A 101 -13.15 10.98 0.24
CA LEU A 101 -12.53 10.35 -0.92
C LEU A 101 -11.14 9.90 -0.50
N ASN A 102 -10.74 8.69 -0.86
CA ASN A 102 -9.45 8.11 -0.49
C ASN A 102 -8.84 7.46 -1.72
N TRP A 103 -7.52 7.59 -1.87
CA TRP A 103 -6.79 6.99 -2.98
C TRP A 103 -5.38 6.54 -2.55
N THR A 104 -4.89 5.52 -3.24
CA THR A 104 -3.50 5.07 -3.20
C THR A 104 -3.10 4.65 -4.60
N LEU A 105 -2.08 5.30 -5.13
CA LEU A 105 -1.52 5.06 -6.46
C LEU A 105 -0.09 4.57 -6.27
N GLN A 106 0.30 3.54 -7.00
CA GLN A 106 1.66 3.01 -6.92
C GLN A 106 2.20 2.73 -8.32
N ALA A 107 3.44 3.13 -8.54
CA ALA A 107 4.23 2.75 -9.70
C ALA A 107 5.54 2.12 -9.24
N SER A 108 5.91 0.99 -9.82
CA SER A 108 7.16 0.30 -9.53
C SER A 108 7.82 -0.17 -10.83
N GLY A 109 9.14 -0.26 -10.77
CA GLY A 109 9.97 -0.75 -11.86
C GLY A 109 11.16 -1.52 -11.31
N GLN A 110 11.47 -2.63 -11.93
CA GLN A 110 12.61 -3.47 -11.60
C GLN A 110 13.33 -3.85 -12.88
N GLN A 111 14.64 -3.64 -12.87
CA GLN A 111 15.54 -4.16 -13.88
C GLN A 111 16.53 -5.09 -13.20
N ASP A 112 16.60 -6.33 -13.68
CA ASP A 112 17.65 -7.27 -13.29
C ASP A 112 18.32 -7.88 -14.51
N ASP A 113 19.35 -8.70 -14.29
CA ASP A 113 20.12 -9.32 -15.37
C ASP A 113 19.33 -10.32 -16.23
N LEU A 114 18.03 -10.52 -15.97
CA LEU A 114 17.17 -11.47 -16.66
C LEU A 114 16.10 -10.75 -17.46
N ASP A 115 15.41 -9.78 -16.85
CA ASP A 115 14.31 -9.07 -17.47
C ASP A 115 14.07 -7.68 -16.86
N TRP A 116 13.23 -6.90 -17.53
CA TRP A 116 12.64 -5.68 -16.99
C TRP A 116 11.15 -5.93 -16.71
N TYR A 117 10.74 -5.60 -15.49
CA TYR A 117 9.34 -5.50 -15.07
C TYR A 117 8.96 -4.07 -14.66
N ASP A 118 7.81 -3.57 -15.09
CA ASP A 118 7.20 -2.35 -14.57
C ASP A 118 5.69 -2.52 -14.32
N ARG A 119 5.18 -1.74 -13.37
CA ARG A 119 3.78 -1.75 -12.95
C ARG A 119 3.36 -0.34 -12.55
N ALA A 120 2.16 0.07 -12.93
CA ALA A 120 1.54 1.31 -12.46
C ALA A 120 0.04 1.07 -12.25
N ASP A 121 -0.37 1.01 -10.99
CA ASP A 121 -1.72 0.60 -10.61
C ASP A 121 -2.36 1.53 -9.58
N ILE A 122 -3.69 1.56 -9.61
CA ILE A 122 -4.52 2.16 -8.57
C ILE A 122 -4.74 1.09 -7.51
N PHE A 123 -4.11 1.21 -6.36
CA PHE A 123 -4.24 0.24 -5.27
C PHE A 123 -5.58 0.42 -4.55
N GLU A 124 -5.90 1.67 -4.22
CA GLU A 124 -7.17 2.04 -3.61
C GLU A 124 -7.71 3.31 -4.28
N ALA A 125 -9.03 3.35 -4.48
CA ALA A 125 -9.77 4.52 -4.94
C ALA A 125 -11.24 4.34 -4.57
N TYR A 126 -11.67 4.97 -3.48
CA TYR A 126 -13.03 4.80 -2.98
C TYR A 126 -13.58 6.07 -2.34
N ALA A 127 -14.90 6.18 -2.39
CA ALA A 127 -15.66 7.19 -1.69
C ALA A 127 -16.37 6.58 -0.47
N SER A 128 -16.48 7.34 0.59
CA SER A 128 -17.25 6.96 1.78
C SER A 128 -18.21 8.06 2.18
N LEU A 129 -19.39 7.66 2.64
CA LEU A 129 -20.39 8.52 3.26
C LEU A 129 -20.55 8.09 4.72
N LYS A 130 -20.53 9.05 5.62
CA LYS A 130 -20.71 8.86 7.06
C LYS A 130 -21.88 9.71 7.58
N PRO A 131 -23.14 9.31 7.31
CA PRO A 131 -24.31 10.09 7.72
C PRO A 131 -24.42 10.24 9.25
N THR A 132 -23.96 9.24 10.00
CA THR A 132 -23.90 9.26 11.46
C THR A 132 -22.54 8.73 11.93
N PRO A 133 -22.11 9.03 13.18
CA PRO A 133 -20.87 8.48 13.73
C PRO A 133 -20.79 6.94 13.70
N GLN A 134 -21.94 6.27 13.71
CA GLN A 134 -22.12 4.82 13.81
C GLN A 134 -22.29 4.10 12.46
N PHE A 135 -22.49 4.84 11.37
CA PHE A 135 -22.82 4.25 10.08
C PHE A 135 -21.95 4.84 8.97
N THR A 136 -21.25 3.96 8.25
CA THR A 136 -20.44 4.31 7.08
C THR A 136 -20.90 3.46 5.89
N VAL A 137 -20.95 4.08 4.72
CA VAL A 137 -21.15 3.42 3.43
C VAL A 137 -19.93 3.73 2.58
N SER A 138 -19.31 2.72 1.97
CA SER A 138 -18.19 2.94 1.04
C SER A 138 -18.44 2.27 -0.31
N LEU A 139 -17.95 2.88 -1.38
CA LEU A 139 -18.00 2.35 -2.73
C LEU A 139 -16.68 2.66 -3.46
N GLY A 140 -16.10 1.64 -4.08
CA GLY A 140 -14.91 1.78 -4.92
C GLY A 140 -13.91 0.67 -4.67
N LYS A 141 -12.68 0.86 -5.16
CA LYS A 141 -11.58 -0.07 -4.99
C LYS A 141 -10.96 0.10 -3.61
N LYS A 142 -11.07 -0.93 -2.77
CA LYS A 142 -10.67 -0.87 -1.36
C LYS A 142 -10.01 -2.17 -0.91
N SER A 143 -8.97 -2.05 -0.09
CA SER A 143 -8.23 -3.16 0.50
C SER A 143 -8.69 -3.38 1.95
N TYR A 144 -8.92 -4.63 2.35
CA TYR A 144 -9.56 -4.96 3.64
C TYR A 144 -8.58 -5.61 4.59
N LYS A 145 -8.26 -4.98 5.71
CA LYS A 145 -7.33 -5.58 6.70
C LYS A 145 -8.00 -6.62 7.60
N TRP A 146 -8.66 -7.63 7.01
CA TRP A 146 -9.33 -8.73 7.72
C TRP A 146 -8.33 -9.84 8.03
N GLY A 147 -8.17 -10.16 9.32
CA GLY A 147 -7.19 -11.14 9.80
C GLY A 147 -5.82 -10.52 10.11
N LYS A 148 -5.02 -11.25 10.90
CA LYS A 148 -3.72 -10.79 11.43
C LYS A 148 -2.55 -11.62 10.89
N GLY A 149 -2.78 -12.45 9.87
CA GLY A 149 -1.78 -13.37 9.33
C GLY A 149 -0.82 -12.67 8.37
N TYR A 150 0.48 -12.75 8.65
CA TYR A 150 1.52 -12.09 7.84
C TYR A 150 1.83 -12.83 6.53
N ALA A 151 2.11 -14.13 6.61
CA ALA A 151 2.44 -14.97 5.44
C ALA A 151 1.24 -15.80 4.94
N TRP A 152 0.29 -16.09 5.82
CA TRP A 152 -0.94 -16.79 5.48
C TRP A 152 -2.10 -16.25 6.31
N ASN A 153 -3.21 -15.93 5.66
CA ASN A 153 -4.38 -15.33 6.30
C ASN A 153 -5.67 -16.03 5.84
N PRO A 154 -6.20 -16.99 6.62
CA PRO A 154 -7.37 -17.78 6.22
C PRO A 154 -8.67 -16.97 6.14
N VAL A 155 -8.70 -15.76 6.71
CA VAL A 155 -9.88 -14.89 6.75
C VAL A 155 -9.71 -13.62 5.91
N GLY A 156 -8.60 -13.52 5.16
CA GLY A 156 -8.28 -12.40 4.27
C GLY A 156 -8.79 -12.59 2.85
N PHE A 157 -9.92 -13.25 2.65
CA PHE A 157 -10.45 -13.57 1.31
C PHE A 157 -10.89 -12.32 0.53
N LEU A 158 -11.17 -11.18 1.20
CA LEU A 158 -11.38 -9.89 0.54
C LEU A 158 -10.08 -9.17 0.15
N ASN A 159 -8.94 -9.85 0.20
CA ASN A 159 -7.65 -9.31 -0.22
C ASN A 159 -7.07 -10.11 -1.36
N ARG A 160 -6.29 -9.42 -2.19
CA ARG A 160 -5.39 -10.07 -3.12
C ARG A 160 -4.33 -10.87 -2.35
N PRO A 161 -3.85 -12.00 -2.91
CA PRO A 161 -2.78 -12.78 -2.29
C PRO A 161 -1.53 -11.91 -2.06
N LYS A 162 -0.88 -12.11 -0.91
CA LYS A 162 0.41 -11.47 -0.63
C LYS A 162 1.54 -12.12 -1.43
N ASP A 163 2.51 -11.32 -1.87
CA ASP A 163 3.81 -11.86 -2.23
C ASP A 163 4.54 -12.31 -0.96
N LEU A 164 5.08 -13.53 -0.97
CA LEU A 164 5.87 -14.07 0.15
C LEU A 164 7.26 -13.46 0.21
N ASN A 165 7.74 -12.88 -0.90
CA ASN A 165 9.05 -12.23 -0.98
C ASN A 165 9.00 -10.77 -0.52
N ASP A 166 7.81 -10.16 -0.49
CA ASP A 166 7.60 -8.80 0.02
C ASP A 166 6.34 -8.73 0.93
N PRO A 167 6.47 -9.06 2.22
CA PRO A 167 5.33 -9.13 3.13
C PRO A 167 4.76 -7.76 3.53
N GLU A 168 5.56 -6.69 3.34
CA GLU A 168 5.22 -5.30 3.65
C GLU A 168 4.61 -4.57 2.44
N GLU A 169 4.58 -5.21 1.27
CA GLU A 169 3.95 -4.67 0.06
C GLU A 169 2.49 -4.31 0.34
N ALA A 170 2.10 -3.11 -0.06
CA ALA A 170 0.70 -2.71 -0.04
C ALA A 170 -0.11 -3.67 -0.94
N LEU A 171 -1.36 -3.93 -0.56
CA LEU A 171 -2.22 -4.81 -1.36
C LEU A 171 -3.27 -3.99 -2.08
N GLU A 172 -3.27 -4.13 -3.40
CA GLU A 172 -4.34 -3.65 -4.25
C GLU A 172 -5.71 -4.21 -3.78
N GLY A 173 -6.70 -3.33 -3.74
CA GLY A 173 -8.06 -3.66 -3.31
C GLY A 173 -8.93 -4.27 -4.40
N TYR A 174 -10.15 -4.66 -4.02
CA TYR A 174 -11.22 -5.02 -4.95
C TYR A 174 -12.26 -3.89 -5.00
N ILE A 175 -12.93 -3.75 -6.15
CA ILE A 175 -14.08 -2.86 -6.32
C ILE A 175 -15.25 -3.44 -5.54
N THR A 176 -15.68 -2.75 -4.48
CA THR A 176 -16.66 -3.26 -3.53
C THR A 176 -17.65 -2.18 -3.11
N PHE A 177 -18.80 -2.63 -2.61
CA PHE A 177 -19.74 -1.83 -1.84
C PHE A 177 -19.73 -2.31 -0.38
N GLU A 178 -19.51 -1.40 0.56
CA GLU A 178 -19.40 -1.70 2.00
C GLU A 178 -20.46 -0.94 2.80
N LEU A 179 -21.03 -1.64 3.79
CA LEU A 179 -21.80 -1.06 4.88
C LEU A 179 -21.11 -1.40 6.20
N ASP A 180 -20.82 -0.39 6.99
CA ASP A 180 -20.18 -0.54 8.31
C ASP A 180 -21.05 0.10 9.39
N LEU A 181 -21.43 -0.71 10.39
CA LEU A 181 -22.30 -0.32 11.50
C LEU A 181 -21.55 -0.56 12.81
N VAL A 182 -21.17 0.51 13.50
CA VAL A 182 -20.40 0.44 14.75
C VAL A 182 -21.19 1.06 15.89
N LYS A 183 -21.35 0.31 16.98
CA LYS A 183 -21.99 0.78 18.20
C LYS A 183 -21.15 0.46 19.41
N SER A 184 -20.92 1.49 20.24
CA SER A 184 -20.22 1.36 21.52
C SER A 184 -21.21 1.42 22.68
N PHE A 185 -20.88 0.74 23.77
CA PHE A 185 -21.68 0.67 24.98
C PHE A 185 -20.81 0.80 26.24
N ALA A 186 -21.43 1.11 27.38
CA ALA A 186 -20.75 1.28 28.67
C ALA A 186 -20.66 -0.01 29.51
N GLY A 187 -21.15 -1.15 28.99
CA GLY A 187 -21.24 -2.42 29.71
C GLY A 187 -20.07 -3.37 29.44
N GLU A 188 -20.26 -4.65 29.78
CA GLU A 188 -19.26 -5.71 29.51
C GLU A 188 -18.99 -5.90 28.01
N LEU A 189 -20.03 -5.75 27.18
CA LEU A 189 -19.88 -5.58 25.74
C LEU A 189 -19.60 -4.10 25.48
N GLN A 190 -18.38 -3.76 25.08
CA GLN A 190 -17.91 -2.39 24.89
C GLN A 190 -18.15 -1.90 23.46
N THR A 191 -17.96 -2.78 22.46
CA THR A 191 -18.15 -2.46 21.04
C THR A 191 -18.79 -3.61 20.30
N LEU A 192 -19.70 -3.29 19.38
CA LEU A 192 -20.25 -4.20 18.38
C LEU A 192 -20.10 -3.53 17.01
N ALA A 193 -19.45 -4.18 16.07
CA ALA A 193 -19.33 -3.71 14.70
C ALA A 193 -19.78 -4.78 13.72
N LEU A 194 -20.63 -4.40 12.76
CA LEU A 194 -21.08 -5.25 11.66
C LEU A 194 -20.65 -4.60 10.36
N THR A 195 -19.69 -5.23 9.69
CA THR A 195 -19.23 -4.83 8.35
C THR A 195 -19.78 -5.82 7.34
N THR A 196 -20.47 -5.33 6.32
CA THR A 196 -21.01 -6.11 5.21
C THR A 196 -20.41 -5.60 3.90
N VAL A 197 -19.87 -6.49 3.09
CA VAL A 197 -19.19 -6.16 1.83
C VAL A 197 -19.83 -6.95 0.70
N ILE A 198 -20.16 -6.26 -0.39
CA ILE A 198 -20.61 -6.84 -1.65
C ILE A 198 -19.49 -6.69 -2.66
N LEU A 199 -19.09 -7.81 -3.26
CA LEU A 199 -18.01 -7.89 -4.24
C LEU A 199 -18.57 -8.49 -5.55
N PRO A 200 -18.95 -7.66 -6.53
CA PRO A 200 -19.34 -8.13 -7.85
C PRO A 200 -18.13 -8.58 -8.66
N VAL A 201 -18.31 -9.61 -9.49
CA VAL A 201 -17.29 -10.16 -10.40
C VAL A 201 -17.87 -10.17 -11.80
N TRP A 202 -17.43 -9.24 -12.64
CA TRP A 202 -17.84 -9.10 -14.04
C TRP A 202 -16.61 -8.90 -14.92
N ASP A 203 -16.81 -8.86 -16.23
CA ASP A 203 -15.73 -8.47 -17.16
C ASP A 203 -15.16 -7.09 -16.74
N GLU A 204 -13.84 -7.00 -16.62
CA GLU A 204 -13.09 -5.82 -16.15
C GLU A 204 -13.31 -5.40 -14.67
N ILE A 205 -14.23 -6.03 -13.93
CA ILE A 205 -14.52 -5.71 -12.52
C ILE A 205 -14.25 -6.92 -11.64
N ASN A 206 -13.13 -6.88 -10.93
CA ASN A 206 -12.64 -7.97 -10.07
C ASN A 206 -12.64 -9.33 -10.81
N ASP A 207 -12.38 -9.33 -12.12
CA ASP A 207 -12.44 -10.52 -12.98
C ASP A 207 -11.42 -11.60 -12.60
N ASP A 208 -10.41 -11.21 -11.84
CA ASP A 208 -9.41 -12.07 -11.20
C ASP A 208 -9.91 -12.72 -9.89
N PHE A 209 -11.11 -12.38 -9.41
CA PHE A 209 -11.73 -12.94 -8.22
C PHE A 209 -12.78 -14.02 -8.55
N GLY A 210 -12.42 -15.29 -8.38
CA GLY A 210 -13.40 -16.38 -8.42
C GLY A 210 -14.07 -16.58 -9.78
N GLN A 211 -15.41 -16.68 -9.81
CA GLN A 211 -16.18 -16.93 -11.03
C GLN A 211 -16.82 -15.66 -11.59
N ILE A 212 -16.61 -15.40 -12.88
CA ILE A 212 -17.24 -14.31 -13.63
C ILE A 212 -18.78 -14.44 -13.62
N ASN A 213 -19.47 -13.30 -13.60
CA ASN A 213 -20.92 -13.16 -13.48
C ASN A 213 -21.49 -13.62 -12.13
N ASN A 214 -20.72 -13.41 -11.07
CA ASN A 214 -21.15 -13.71 -9.70
C ASN A 214 -21.13 -12.45 -8.82
N VAL A 215 -21.90 -12.49 -7.73
CA VAL A 215 -21.84 -11.48 -6.66
C VAL A 215 -21.53 -12.19 -5.36
N ASN A 216 -20.38 -11.89 -4.77
CA ASN A 216 -19.95 -12.44 -3.50
C ASN A 216 -20.39 -11.51 -2.36
N LEU A 217 -20.77 -12.11 -1.23
CA LEU A 217 -21.18 -11.39 -0.03
C LEU A 217 -20.25 -11.80 1.10
N ALA A 218 -19.74 -10.82 1.83
CA ALA A 218 -18.86 -11.04 2.96
C ALA A 218 -19.38 -10.27 4.17
N VAL A 219 -19.36 -10.90 5.34
CA VAL A 219 -19.84 -10.31 6.58
C VAL A 219 -18.83 -10.55 7.69
N LYS A 220 -18.51 -9.48 8.42
CA LYS A 220 -17.70 -9.52 9.63
C LYS A 220 -18.47 -8.91 10.79
N LEU A 221 -18.66 -9.70 11.85
CA LEU A 221 -19.19 -9.27 13.13
C LEU A 221 -18.04 -9.23 14.15
N TYR A 222 -17.69 -8.03 14.60
CA TYR A 222 -16.70 -7.80 15.64
C TYR A 222 -17.38 -7.46 16.96
N LEU A 223 -16.88 -8.06 18.05
CA LEU A 223 -17.28 -7.76 19.41
C LEU A 223 -16.04 -7.46 20.24
N LEU A 224 -16.11 -6.41 21.05
CA LEU A 224 -15.20 -6.19 22.17
C LEU A 224 -15.96 -6.52 23.46
N TYR A 225 -15.73 -7.70 24.01
CA TYR A 225 -16.42 -8.20 25.20
C TYR A 225 -15.41 -8.50 26.29
N LYS A 226 -15.51 -7.82 27.44
CA LYS A 226 -14.55 -7.94 28.56
C LYS A 226 -13.10 -7.83 28.11
N ASP A 227 -12.80 -6.78 27.34
CA ASP A 227 -11.47 -6.51 26.78
C ASP A 227 -10.93 -7.65 25.87
N THR A 228 -11.82 -8.52 25.37
CA THR A 228 -11.50 -9.58 24.42
C THR A 228 -12.07 -9.25 23.05
N ASP A 229 -11.21 -9.18 22.05
CA ASP A 229 -11.58 -9.06 20.65
C ASP A 229 -12.12 -10.40 20.11
N ILE A 230 -13.32 -10.38 19.55
CA ILE A 230 -13.95 -11.53 18.92
C ILE A 230 -14.38 -11.13 17.50
N ASP A 231 -13.83 -11.81 16.50
CA ASP A 231 -14.20 -11.64 15.10
C ASP A 231 -14.92 -12.90 14.59
N LEU A 232 -16.15 -12.74 14.13
CA LEU A 232 -16.92 -13.77 13.44
C LEU A 232 -17.07 -13.37 11.97
N ILE A 233 -16.61 -14.22 11.06
CA ILE A 233 -16.51 -13.90 9.64
C ILE A 233 -17.23 -14.97 8.82
N CYS A 234 -17.99 -14.55 7.80
CA CYS A 234 -18.73 -15.40 6.88
C CYS A 234 -18.60 -14.85 5.45
N TYR A 235 -18.52 -15.74 4.44
CA TYR A 235 -18.42 -15.39 3.02
C TYR A 235 -18.94 -16.51 2.11
#